data_AF-A0A1C6KW60-F1
#
_entry.id   AF-A0A1C6KW60-F1
#
_cell.length_a   1.000
_cell.length_b   1.000
_cell.length_c   1.000
_cell.angle_alpha   90.00
_cell.angle_beta   90.00
_cell.angle_gamma   90.00
#
_symmetry.space_group_name_H-M   'P 1'
#
loop_
_entity.id
_entity.type
_entity.pdbx_description
1 polymer ?
#
loop_
_entity_poly.entity_id
_entity_poly.type
_entity_poly.pdbx_seq_one_letter_code
_entity_poly.pdbx_strand_id
1 'polypeptide(L)'
;MLLDTTVKRHKIDLLLFAANISPEIRIDSCHAKVLLVENERYKFGIIGSANLNLNHRWEAGVYFTAGSHFDYFSETFNQAYENAMSYAVN
;
A
#
# COMPACT_ATOMS: atom_id res chain seq x y z
N MET A 1 4.43 -3.59 -1.32
CA MET A 1 4.32 -2.36 -2.12
C MET A 1 3.28 -2.62 -3.18
N LEU A 2 2.53 -1.59 -3.60
CA LEU A 2 1.75 -1.63 -4.86
C LEU A 2 2.61 -2.00 -6.09
N LEU A 3 3.94 -2.00 -5.93
CA LEU A 3 4.95 -2.03 -6.96
C LEU A 3 6.05 -3.05 -6.61
N ASP A 4 5.83 -4.32 -6.99
CA ASP A 4 6.93 -5.26 -7.14
C ASP A 4 7.76 -4.86 -8.37
N THR A 5 9.05 -4.58 -8.17
CA THR A 5 9.93 -4.08 -9.24
C THR A 5 10.25 -5.14 -10.29
N THR A 6 9.91 -6.41 -10.05
CA THR A 6 10.22 -7.54 -10.93
C THR A 6 9.24 -7.73 -12.11
N VAL A 7 8.06 -7.09 -12.10
CA VAL A 7 7.04 -7.23 -13.16
C VAL A 7 7.18 -6.14 -14.23
N LYS A 8 7.77 -6.47 -15.38
CA LYS A 8 8.33 -5.50 -16.34
C LYS A 8 7.36 -4.70 -17.23
N ARG A 9 6.04 -4.96 -17.26
CA ARG A 9 5.19 -4.44 -18.37
C ARG A 9 3.92 -3.66 -18.01
N HIS A 10 3.40 -3.73 -16.78
CA HIS A 10 2.11 -3.13 -16.40
C HIS A 10 2.21 -1.87 -15.51
N LYS A 11 3.42 -1.32 -15.33
CA LYS A 11 3.71 -0.31 -14.29
C LYS A 11 3.11 1.08 -14.56
N ILE A 12 3.04 1.52 -15.83
CA ILE A 12 2.52 2.85 -16.17
C ILE A 12 1.00 2.86 -16.06
N ASP A 13 0.31 1.89 -16.64
CA ASP A 13 -1.16 1.85 -16.63
C ASP A 13 -1.72 1.76 -15.21
N LEU A 14 -1.09 0.99 -14.33
CA LEU A 14 -1.45 0.91 -12.91
C LEU A 14 -1.18 2.21 -12.15
N LEU A 15 -0.07 2.88 -12.44
CA LEU A 15 0.26 4.17 -11.84
C LEU A 15 -0.72 5.26 -12.32
N LEU A 16 -1.06 5.27 -13.61
CA LEU A 16 -2.07 6.16 -14.18
C LEU A 16 -3.46 5.87 -13.63
N PHE A 17 -3.83 4.60 -13.46
CA PHE A 17 -5.07 4.24 -12.80
C PHE A 17 -5.10 4.74 -11.36
N ALA A 18 -4.04 4.48 -10.59
CA ALA A 18 -3.91 4.96 -9.22
C ALA A 18 -4.02 6.49 -9.16
N ALA A 19 -3.41 7.21 -10.10
CA ALA A 19 -3.44 8.67 -10.18
C ALA A 19 -4.86 9.24 -10.40
N ASN A 20 -5.77 8.44 -10.96
CA ASN A 20 -7.17 8.85 -11.16
C ASN A 20 -8.07 8.55 -9.95
N ILE A 21 -7.64 7.72 -9.00
CA ILE A 21 -8.47 7.31 -7.86
C ILE A 21 -7.87 7.68 -6.49
N SER A 22 -6.60 8.08 -6.47
CA SER A 22 -5.88 8.44 -5.27
C SER A 22 -5.47 9.92 -5.35
N PRO A 23 -5.72 10.71 -4.29
CA PRO A 23 -5.36 12.12 -4.28
C PRO A 23 -3.83 12.32 -4.27
N GLU A 24 -3.08 11.37 -3.74
CA GLU A 24 -1.62 11.46 -3.62
C GLU A 24 -0.95 10.11 -3.80
N ILE A 25 0.15 10.10 -4.55
CA ILE A 25 0.96 8.92 -4.77
C ILE A 25 2.41 9.27 -4.44
N ARG A 26 3.06 8.41 -3.65
CA ARG A 26 4.49 8.49 -3.39
C ARG A 26 5.19 7.18 -3.72
N ILE A 27 6.44 7.29 -4.15
CA ILE A 27 7.27 6.17 -4.60
C ILE A 27 8.49 6.06 -3.69
N ASP A 28 8.67 4.86 -3.13
CA ASP A 28 9.81 4.49 -2.29
C ASP A 28 10.18 3.02 -2.48
N SER A 29 11.37 2.62 -2.04
CA SER A 29 11.87 1.25 -2.02
C SER A 29 11.35 0.42 -0.83
N CYS A 30 10.02 0.31 -0.67
CA CYS A 30 9.36 -0.42 0.42
C CYS A 30 8.85 -1.85 0.07
N HIS A 31 9.38 -2.94 0.64
CA HIS A 31 8.86 -4.30 0.32
C HIS A 31 7.54 -4.67 1.03
N ALA A 32 7.13 -3.90 2.05
CA ALA A 32 5.97 -4.21 2.90
C ALA A 32 4.66 -4.18 2.11
N LYS A 33 3.75 -5.13 2.36
CA LYS A 33 2.41 -5.19 1.76
C LYS A 33 1.40 -4.97 2.86
N VAL A 34 0.89 -3.75 2.92
CA VAL A 34 0.05 -3.25 4.00
C VAL A 34 -1.14 -2.54 3.38
N LEU A 35 -2.34 -2.83 3.88
CA LEU A 35 -3.56 -2.07 3.63
C LEU A 35 -4.06 -1.56 4.97
N LEU A 36 -4.23 -0.25 5.11
CA LEU A 36 -4.84 0.37 6.28
C LEU A 36 -6.11 1.08 5.81
N VAL A 37 -7.22 0.84 6.50
CA VAL A 37 -8.51 1.47 6.23
C VAL A 37 -8.97 2.18 7.49
N GLU A 38 -9.21 3.48 7.40
CA GLU A 38 -9.76 4.30 8.47
C GLU A 38 -10.77 5.29 7.91
N ASN A 39 -11.95 5.33 8.51
CA ASN A 39 -12.97 6.36 8.33
C ASN A 39 -13.86 6.44 9.59
N GLU A 40 -14.93 7.22 9.54
CA GLU A 40 -15.86 7.41 10.68
C GLU A 40 -16.48 6.12 11.24
N ARG A 41 -16.54 5.03 10.45
CA ARG A 41 -17.22 3.78 10.82
C ARG A 41 -16.31 2.57 10.90
N TYR A 42 -15.18 2.57 10.21
CA TYR A 42 -14.31 1.41 10.05
C TYR A 42 -12.86 1.77 10.33
N LYS A 43 -12.18 0.92 11.09
CA LYS A 43 -10.73 1.01 11.34
C LYS A 43 -10.12 -0.38 11.45
N PHE A 44 -9.36 -0.78 10.42
CA PHE A 44 -8.72 -2.10 10.35
C PHE A 44 -7.54 -2.11 9.37
N GLY A 45 -6.66 -3.10 9.52
CA GLY A 45 -5.54 -3.30 8.62
C GLY A 45 -5.36 -4.76 8.20
N ILE A 46 -4.67 -4.93 7.07
CA ILE A 46 -4.24 -6.21 6.54
C ILE A 46 -2.76 -6.12 6.20
N ILE A 47 -1.98 -7.08 6.67
CA ILE A 47 -0.61 -7.31 6.24
C ILE A 47 -0.46 -8.71 5.68
N GLY A 48 0.47 -8.91 4.76
CA GLY A 48 0.72 -10.26 4.27
C GLY A 48 1.84 -10.35 3.24
N SER A 49 1.95 -11.53 2.67
CA SER A 49 2.91 -11.84 1.60
C SER A 49 2.36 -11.54 0.20
N ALA A 50 1.04 -11.36 0.07
CA ALA A 50 0.39 -11.02 -1.20
C ALA A 50 0.73 -9.60 -1.68
N ASN A 51 1.22 -9.48 -2.92
CA ASN A 51 1.28 -8.20 -3.62
C ASN A 51 -0.12 -7.78 -4.09
N LEU A 52 -0.32 -6.48 -4.32
CA LEU A 52 -1.57 -5.96 -4.90
C LEU A 52 -1.62 -6.19 -6.42
N ASN A 53 -1.61 -7.46 -6.82
CA ASN A 53 -1.71 -7.91 -8.21
C ASN A 53 -2.64 -9.13 -8.30
N LEU A 54 -2.91 -9.57 -9.53
CA LEU A 54 -3.62 -10.83 -9.78
C LEU A 54 -2.74 -11.98 -9.29
N ASN A 55 -3.09 -12.50 -8.12
CA ASN A 55 -2.29 -13.51 -7.46
C ASN A 55 -2.74 -14.93 -7.81
N HIS A 56 -1.80 -15.77 -8.22
CA HIS A 56 -2.01 -17.19 -8.52
C HIS A 56 -1.45 -18.10 -7.42
N ARG A 57 -0.87 -17.53 -6.36
CA ARG A 57 -0.18 -18.25 -5.29
C ARG A 57 -1.01 -18.28 -4.02
N TRP A 58 -0.75 -19.30 -3.21
CA TRP A 58 -1.21 -19.35 -1.83
C TRP A 58 -0.35 -18.40 -1.01
N GLU A 59 -0.97 -17.48 -0.28
CA GLU A 59 -0.29 -16.47 0.52
C GLU A 59 -0.74 -16.53 1.97
N ALA A 60 0.09 -15.97 2.85
CA ALA A 60 -0.24 -15.77 4.24
C ALA A 60 -0.47 -14.29 4.53
N GLY A 61 -1.40 -14.01 5.42
CA GLY A 61 -1.68 -12.66 5.87
C GLY A 61 -2.40 -12.65 7.20
N VAL A 62 -2.40 -11.48 7.84
CA VAL A 62 -3.08 -11.23 9.10
C VAL A 62 -4.01 -10.05 8.89
N TYR A 63 -5.26 -10.24 9.29
CA TYR A 63 -6.24 -9.18 9.47
C TYR A 63 -6.24 -8.76 10.94
N PHE A 64 -6.28 -7.45 11.18
CA PHE A 64 -6.39 -6.89 12.53
C PHE A 64 -7.28 -5.66 12.53
N THR A 65 -7.98 -5.44 13.64
CA THR A 65 -8.82 -4.26 13.87
C THR A 65 -7.99 -3.13 14.52
N ALA A 66 -8.65 -2.02 14.86
CA ALA A 66 -8.06 -0.93 15.63
C ALA A 66 -7.34 -1.40 16.92
N GLY A 67 -6.38 -0.60 17.37
CA GLY A 67 -5.53 -0.86 18.54
C GLY A 67 -4.05 -0.75 18.18
N SER A 68 -3.18 -1.22 19.08
CA SER A 68 -1.72 -1.03 18.99
C SER A 68 -1.10 -1.51 17.67
N HIS A 69 -1.62 -2.60 17.08
CA HIS A 69 -1.16 -3.07 15.78
C HIS A 69 -1.47 -2.06 14.66
N PHE A 70 -2.68 -1.52 14.63
CA PHE A 70 -3.06 -0.50 13.66
C PHE A 70 -2.21 0.75 13.83
N ASP A 71 -2.08 1.23 15.07
CA ASP A 71 -1.35 2.46 15.37
C ASP A 71 0.11 2.34 14.94
N TYR A 72 0.77 1.22 15.26
CA TYR A 72 2.14 0.94 14.81
C TYR A 72 2.31 0.97 13.29
N PHE A 73 1.43 0.28 12.54
CA PHE A 73 1.53 0.25 11.08
C PHE A 73 1.19 1.61 10.46
N SER A 74 0.24 2.35 11.04
CA SER A 74 -0.12 3.69 10.58
C SER A 74 1.02 4.69 10.77
N GLU A 75 1.65 4.70 11.95
CA GLU A 75 2.78 5.57 12.24
C GLU A 75 3.97 5.25 11.34
N THR A 76 4.29 3.96 11.19
CA THR A 76 5.40 3.51 10.33
C THR A 76 5.12 3.83 8.86
N PHE A 77 3.88 3.64 8.39
CA PHE A 77 3.46 4.01 7.04
C PHE A 77 3.63 5.51 6.80
N ASN A 78 3.15 6.35 7.71
CA ASN A 78 3.25 7.80 7.58
C ASN A 78 4.72 8.26 7.55
N GLN A 79 5.57 7.68 8.40
CA GLN A 79 7.01 7.98 8.37
C GLN A 79 7.66 7.59 7.04
N ALA A 80 7.36 6.40 6.51
CA ALA A 80 7.86 5.97 5.22
C ALA A 80 7.32 6.85 4.08
N TYR A 81 6.04 7.20 4.15
CA TYR A 81 5.37 8.07 3.18
C TYR A 81 6.01 9.46 3.13
N GLU A 82 6.30 10.09 4.27
CA GLU A 82 6.90 11.41 4.29
C GLU A 82 8.32 11.45 3.69
N ASN A 83 9.07 10.35 3.82
CA ASN A 83 10.40 10.22 3.22
C ASN A 83 10.36 9.80 1.74
N ALA A 84 9.21 9.35 1.24
CA ALA A 84 9.05 8.89 -0.13
C ALA A 84 8.97 10.04 -1.13
N MET A 85 9.42 9.79 -2.38
CA MET A 85 9.36 10.79 -3.44
C MET A 85 7.92 10.99 -3.91
N SER A 86 7.46 12.25 -3.94
CA SER A 86 6.14 12.59 -4.47
C SER A 86 6.05 12.35 -5.98
N TYR A 87 5.00 11.67 -6.42
CA TYR A 87 4.66 11.55 -7.83
C TYR A 87 3.69 12.68 -8.20
N ALA A 88 4.20 13.72 -8.86
CA ALA A 88 3.37 14.79 -9.37
C ALA A 88 2.51 14.29 -10.55
N VAL A 89 1.19 14.25 -10.35
CA VAL A 89 0.22 14.09 -11.44
C VAL A 89 -0.03 15.49 -11.99
N ASN A 90 0.57 15.81 -13.14
CA ASN A 90 0.29 17.04 -13.89
C ASN A 90 -1.07 16.96 -14.58
#